data_AF-A0AAV8X927-F1
#
_entry.id   AF-A0AAV8X927-F1
#
_cell.length_a   1.000
_cell.length_b   1.000
_cell.length_c   1.000
_cell.angle_alpha   90.00
_cell.angle_beta   90.00
_cell.angle_gamma   90.00
#
_symmetry.space_group_name_H-M   'P 1'
#
loop_
_entity.id
_entity.type
_entity.pdbx_description
1 polymer ?
#
loop_
_entity_poly.entity_id
_entity_poly.type
_entity_poly.pdbx_seq_one_letter_code
_entity_poly.pdbx_strand_id
1 'polypeptide(L)'
;MRFNHHHRLEASPRQCFVVSSHLATNGISMIPQPPYSSDLPFPPDYFLFPKLKTALKGCCHGTLDAVKAATTRTLKDIPEVPLESGR
;
A
#
# COMPACT_ATOMS: atom_id res chain seq x y z
N MET A 1 -30.79 13.10 27.60
CA MET A 1 -29.56 12.30 27.37
C MET A 1 -29.11 12.56 25.94
N ARG A 2 -27.88 13.06 25.74
CA ARG A 2 -27.38 13.54 24.45
C ARG A 2 -27.16 12.37 23.49
N PHE A 3 -27.84 12.41 22.35
CA PHE A 3 -27.53 11.57 21.19
C PHE A 3 -26.18 12.05 20.63
N ASN A 4 -25.10 11.35 20.99
CA ASN A 4 -23.80 11.63 20.37
C ASN A 4 -23.83 11.14 18.93
N HIS A 5 -23.96 12.11 18.03
CA HIS A 5 -23.83 11.96 16.59
C HIS A 5 -22.33 11.99 16.26
N HIS A 6 -21.65 10.84 16.23
CA HIS A 6 -20.28 10.75 15.72
C HIS A 6 -20.09 9.45 14.92
N HIS A 7 -20.14 9.59 13.60
CA HIS A 7 -19.58 8.74 12.53
C HIS A 7 -19.35 7.25 12.86
N ARG A 8 -20.38 6.43 12.65
CA ARG A 8 -20.33 4.97 12.70
C ARG A 8 -19.82 4.42 11.36
N LEU A 9 -18.52 4.10 11.33
CA LEU A 9 -17.88 3.01 10.60
C LEU A 9 -18.04 2.98 9.07
N GLU A 10 -17.24 3.79 8.36
CA GLU A 10 -16.67 3.35 7.08
C GLU A 10 -15.68 2.22 7.40
N ALA A 11 -16.15 0.97 7.47
CA ALA A 11 -15.26 -0.17 7.63
C ALA A 11 -14.34 -0.23 6.40
N SER A 12 -13.07 0.12 6.57
CA SER A 12 -12.07 0.01 5.51
C SER A 12 -12.14 -1.41 4.93
N PRO A 13 -12.03 -1.62 3.60
CA PRO A 13 -11.98 -2.96 3.02
C PRO A 13 -10.93 -3.86 3.69
N ARG A 14 -9.88 -3.26 4.28
CA ARG A 14 -8.84 -3.92 5.07
C ARG A 14 -9.35 -4.59 6.36
N GLN A 15 -10.42 -4.06 6.94
CA GLN A 15 -11.02 -4.50 8.20
C GLN A 15 -12.30 -5.31 7.98
N CYS A 16 -12.63 -5.67 6.74
CA CYS A 16 -13.80 -6.52 6.50
C CYS A 16 -13.58 -7.91 7.11
N PHE A 17 -14.67 -8.54 7.53
CA PHE A 17 -14.62 -9.82 8.25
C PHE A 17 -13.92 -10.91 7.47
N VAL A 18 -14.13 -10.99 6.14
CA VAL A 18 -13.51 -11.99 5.26
C VAL A 18 -11.99 -11.81 5.19
N VAL A 19 -11.50 -10.57 5.11
CA VAL A 19 -10.06 -10.30 5.12
C VAL A 19 -9.48 -10.61 6.50
N SER A 20 -10.17 -10.20 7.57
CA SER A 20 -9.70 -10.41 8.95
C SER A 20 -9.66 -11.89 9.32
N SER A 21 -10.66 -12.68 8.93
CA SER A 21 -10.69 -14.13 9.15
C SER A 21 -9.58 -14.82 8.37
N HIS A 22 -9.36 -14.44 7.11
CA HIS A 22 -8.28 -14.98 6.31
C HIS A 22 -6.89 -14.65 6.88
N LEU A 23 -6.66 -13.42 7.34
CA LEU A 23 -5.40 -13.03 7.97
C LEU A 23 -5.16 -13.81 9.27
N ALA A 24 -6.20 -13.98 10.10
CA ALA A 24 -6.13 -14.75 11.33
C ALA A 24 -5.84 -16.24 11.07
N THR A 25 -6.46 -16.85 10.05
CA THR A 25 -6.17 -18.24 9.65
C THR A 25 -4.71 -18.43 9.20
N ASN A 26 -4.12 -17.43 8.55
CA ASN A 26 -2.73 -17.47 8.11
C ASN A 26 -1.72 -16.99 9.17
N GLY A 27 -2.17 -16.64 10.38
CA GLY A 27 -1.30 -16.13 11.45
C GLY A 27 -0.69 -14.76 11.16
N ILE A 28 -1.28 -13.98 10.24
CA ILE A 28 -0.79 -12.66 9.87
C ILE A 28 -1.41 -11.62 10.81
N SER A 29 -0.58 -10.99 11.63
CA SER A 29 -1.00 -9.89 12.50
C SER A 29 -1.22 -8.62 11.68
N MET A 30 -2.43 -8.05 11.72
CA MET A 30 -2.73 -6.81 11.05
C MET A 30 -2.34 -5.62 11.92
N ILE A 31 -1.44 -4.76 11.43
CA ILE A 31 -1.08 -3.51 12.10
C ILE A 31 -2.28 -2.54 11.99
N PRO A 32 -2.87 -2.08 13.11
CA PRO A 32 -3.97 -1.13 13.08
C PRO A 32 -3.51 0.20 12.48
N GLN A 33 -4.18 0.63 11.41
CA GLN A 33 -3.91 1.88 10.70
C GLN A 33 -4.99 2.91 11.08
N PRO A 34 -4.64 4.08 11.61
CA PRO A 34 -5.65 5.08 11.95
C PRO A 34 -6.38 5.59 10.70
N PRO A 35 -7.69 5.86 10.80
CA PRO A 35 -8.43 6.49 9.71
C PRO A 35 -7.79 7.84 9.39
N TYR A 36 -7.50 8.08 8.11
CA TYR A 36 -6.72 9.23 7.62
C TYR A 36 -5.29 9.29 8.20
N SER A 37 -4.54 8.20 8.10
CA SER A 37 -3.07 8.19 8.23
C SER A 37 -2.44 9.01 7.10
N SER A 38 -2.61 10.33 7.14
CA SER A 38 -2.13 11.26 6.10
C SER A 38 -0.73 11.80 6.39
N ASP A 39 -0.19 11.55 7.59
CA ASP A 39 1.13 12.05 8.01
C ASP A 39 2.23 10.97 7.92
N LEU A 40 1.84 9.69 7.89
CA LEU A 40 2.75 8.56 7.75
C LEU A 40 2.34 7.75 6.51
N PRO A 41 2.87 8.07 5.32
CA PRO A 41 2.77 7.17 4.18
C PRO A 41 3.30 5.80 4.61
N PHE A 42 2.51 4.74 4.42
CA PHE A 42 2.97 3.39 4.67
C PHE A 42 4.28 3.19 3.88
N PRO A 43 5.27 2.44 4.38
CA PRO A 43 6.59 2.38 3.75
C PRO A 43 6.61 2.17 2.21
N PRO A 44 5.69 1.38 1.60
CA PRO A 44 5.54 1.28 0.16
C PRO A 44 5.13 2.59 -0.55
N ASP A 45 4.25 3.39 0.06
CA ASP A 45 3.76 4.64 -0.51
C ASP A 45 4.85 5.71 -0.59
N TYR A 46 5.76 5.73 0.39
CA TYR A 46 6.90 6.65 0.40
C TYR A 46 8.07 6.18 -0.45
N PHE A 47 8.39 4.89 -0.44
CA PHE A 47 9.62 4.39 -1.05
C PHE A 47 9.40 3.76 -2.42
N LEU A 48 8.40 2.88 -2.54
CA LEU A 48 8.23 2.01 -3.71
C LEU A 48 7.57 2.74 -4.86
N PHE A 49 6.43 3.39 -4.62
CA PHE A 49 5.68 4.05 -5.70
C PHE A 49 6.41 5.25 -6.32
N PRO A 50 7.12 6.10 -5.57
CA PRO A 50 7.89 7.20 -6.17
C PRO A 50 9.04 6.69 -7.05
N LYS A 51 9.74 5.63 -6.65
CA LYS A 51 10.78 5.00 -7.47
C LYS A 51 10.21 4.39 -8.73
N LEU A 52 9.12 3.63 -8.61
CA LEU A 52 8.43 3.04 -9.75
C LEU A 52 7.93 4.11 -10.73
N LYS A 53 7.26 5.14 -10.21
CA LYS A 53 6.75 6.26 -11.00
C LYS A 53 7.88 7.00 -11.71
N THR A 54 9.03 7.19 -11.07
CA THR A 54 10.19 7.84 -11.67
C THR A 54 10.78 6.98 -12.78
N ALA A 55 10.91 5.67 -12.58
CA ALA A 55 11.45 4.75 -13.58
C ALA A 55 10.52 4.56 -14.80
N LEU A 56 9.21 4.66 -14.61
CA LEU A 56 8.22 4.59 -15.68
C LEU A 56 7.90 5.95 -16.33
N LYS A 57 8.41 7.05 -15.76
CA LYS A 57 8.12 8.40 -16.25
C LYS A 57 8.72 8.61 -17.63
N GLY A 58 7.91 9.14 -18.56
CA GLY A 58 8.34 9.47 -19.92
C GLY A 58 8.29 8.31 -20.92
N CYS A 59 7.95 7.09 -20.47
CA CYS A 59 7.75 5.95 -21.34
C CYS A 59 6.26 5.80 -21.70
N CYS A 60 5.90 6.03 -22.96
CA CYS A 60 4.55 5.75 -23.46
C CYS A 60 4.41 4.25 -23.76
N HIS A 61 3.88 3.50 -22.80
CA HIS A 61 3.53 2.10 -23.01
C HIS A 61 2.15 2.01 -23.67
N GLY A 62 2.12 1.83 -25.00
CA GLY A 62 0.89 1.77 -25.79
C GLY A 62 0.02 0.52 -25.55
N THR A 63 0.43 -0.40 -24.69
CA THR A 63 -0.28 -1.65 -24.42
C THR A 63 -0.12 -2.04 -22.95
N LEU A 64 -1.16 -2.67 -22.37
CA LEU A 64 -1.15 -3.15 -20.99
C LEU A 64 0.01 -4.13 -20.71
N ASP A 65 0.33 -4.99 -21.67
CA ASP A 65 1.45 -5.94 -21.56
C ASP A 65 2.79 -5.21 -21.39
N ALA A 66 3.02 -4.16 -22.17
CA ALA A 66 4.22 -3.33 -22.07
C ALA A 66 4.31 -2.63 -20.71
N VAL A 67 3.18 -2.16 -20.15
CA VAL A 67 3.14 -1.59 -18.78
C VAL A 67 3.52 -2.65 -17.74
N LYS A 68 2.95 -3.86 -17.84
CA LYS A 68 3.24 -4.96 -16.91
C LYS A 68 4.70 -5.39 -16.98
N ALA A 69 5.26 -5.55 -18.18
CA ALA A 69 6.65 -5.93 -18.40
C ALA A 69 7.61 -4.86 -17.86
N ALA A 70 7.35 -3.58 -18.17
CA ALA A 70 8.16 -2.47 -17.67
C ALA A 70 8.12 -2.38 -16.13
N THR A 71 6.92 -2.45 -15.55
CA THR A 71 6.71 -2.45 -14.09
C THR A 71 7.44 -3.62 -13.42
N THR A 72 7.33 -4.82 -13.99
CA THR A 72 8.00 -6.02 -13.46
C THR A 72 9.52 -5.89 -13.53
N ARG A 73 10.05 -5.35 -14.63
CA ARG A 73 11.49 -5.08 -14.78
C ARG A 73 11.97 -4.07 -13.75
N THR A 74 11.25 -2.97 -13.57
CA THR A 74 11.61 -1.95 -12.59
C THR A 74 11.53 -2.46 -11.16
N LEU A 75 10.57 -3.34 -10.83
CA LEU A 75 10.47 -3.94 -9.50
C LEU A 75 11.64 -4.89 -9.21
N LYS A 76 12.10 -5.66 -10.20
CA LYS A 76 13.26 -6.56 -10.07
C LYS A 76 14.60 -5.82 -9.95
N ASP A 77 14.66 -4.59 -10.47
CA ASP A 77 15.85 -3.75 -10.44
C ASP A 77 16.04 -3.03 -9.10
N ILE A 78 14.99 -2.92 -8.29
CA ILE A 78 15.08 -2.32 -6.96
C ILE A 78 15.93 -3.26 -6.09
N PRO A 79 17.10 -2.81 -5.59
CA PRO A 79 17.97 -3.65 -4.78
C PRO A 79 17.28 -4.05 -3.47
N GLU A 80 17.56 -5.26 -2.97
CA GLU A 80 17.12 -5.77 -1.66
C GLU A 80 17.85 -5.06 -0.50
N VAL A 81 18.04 -3.75 -0.58
CA VAL A 81 18.49 -2.98 0.57
C VAL A 81 17.42 -3.13 1.65
N PRO A 82 17.78 -3.43 2.91
CA PRO A 82 16.84 -3.32 4.01
C PRO A 82 16.19 -1.94 3.93
N LEU A 83 14.86 -1.88 3.98
CA LEU A 83 14.10 -0.62 4.02
C LEU A 83 14.44 0.23 5.27
N GLU A 84 15.35 -0.26 6.10
CA GLU A 84 15.98 0.34 7.28
C GLU A 84 17.41 0.84 6.93
N SER A 85 17.57 1.90 6.13
CA SER A 85 18.79 2.72 6.23
C SER A 85 18.61 4.09 5.59
N GLY A 86 18.30 5.07 6.43
CA GLY A 86 18.30 6.49 6.10
C GLY A 86 18.18 7.28 7.38
N ARG A 87 19.35 7.59 7.98
CA ARG A 87 19.54 8.56 9.06
C ARG A 87 19.03 9.94 8.67
#